data_AF-A0A0F9MNS3-F1
#
_entry.id   AF-A0A0F9MNS3-F1
#
_cell.length_a   1.000
_cell.length_b   1.000
_cell.length_c   1.000
_cell.angle_alpha   90.00
_cell.angle_beta   90.00
_cell.angle_gamma   90.00
#
_symmetry.space_group_name_H-M   'P 1'
#
loop_
_entity.id
_entity.type
_entity.pdbx_description
1 polymer ?
#
loop_
_entity_poly.entity_id
_entity_poly.type
_entity_poly.pdbx_seq_one_letter_code
_entity_poly.pdbx_strand_id
1 'polypeptide(L)'
;MADDTRLPEGMTCGDCQWWEPNGPGERGGECQEHFQFATRYADDPACEPVVQMWAAQNLLKAAEFRLQEEQKSLALYWDLTKRYGYDPDAEDPWTWLERQLAERREMISVLEESIGMAKRRTESIAYYLRVYIHAHQTDNAVPQHLEAEALKAVEGLAEPKQKPEAIPEHSFCESVMAGPNSAWHIRELTGVGRKLGGGADTKSLCGLKMGWDLDVEIVEHHLGHACKRCVEQFRSRPRACGSSYPETGAGGAEGENAEKALTTKPKSEHRRNS
;
A
#
# COMPACT_ATOMS: atom_id res chain seq x y z
N MET A 1 -13.09 33.00 5.13
CA MET A 1 -12.27 31.93 5.72
C MET A 1 -10.97 31.94 4.95
N ALA A 2 -9.84 32.24 5.61
CA ALA A 2 -8.53 32.29 4.95
C ALA A 2 -8.09 30.86 4.61
N ASP A 3 -7.43 30.71 3.46
CA ASP A 3 -6.91 29.44 2.95
C ASP A 3 -5.65 29.04 3.75
N ASP A 4 -5.86 28.20 4.78
CA ASP A 4 -4.87 27.76 5.77
C ASP A 4 -3.97 26.62 5.23
N THR A 5 -3.77 26.56 3.91
CA THR A 5 -3.00 25.50 3.24
C THR A 5 -1.57 25.94 2.88
N ARG A 6 -1.25 27.24 2.98
CA ARG A 6 0.09 27.75 2.69
C ARG A 6 1.07 27.37 3.79
N LEU A 7 2.27 26.95 3.39
CA LEU A 7 3.42 26.85 4.29
C LEU A 7 3.71 28.24 4.91
N PRO A 8 4.16 28.31 6.17
CA PRO A 8 4.65 29.56 6.75
C PRO A 8 5.78 30.17 5.91
N GLU A 9 5.76 31.49 5.71
CA GLU A 9 6.83 32.20 4.99
C GLU A 9 8.19 31.93 5.66
N GLY A 10 9.16 31.40 4.89
CA GLY A 10 10.55 31.21 5.32
C GLY A 10 10.98 29.77 5.69
N MET A 11 10.13 28.75 5.53
CA MET A 11 10.53 27.35 5.75
C MET A 11 11.20 26.74 4.52
N THR A 12 12.47 26.35 4.65
CA THR A 12 13.20 25.60 3.61
C THR A 12 13.67 24.25 4.17
N CYS A 13 12.99 23.17 3.76
CA CYS A 13 13.63 21.86 3.78
C CYS A 13 14.64 21.84 2.61
N GLY A 14 15.87 21.34 2.83
CA GLY A 14 16.98 21.42 1.87
C GLY A 14 16.72 20.84 0.47
N ASP A 15 15.63 20.08 0.31
CA ASP A 15 15.18 19.49 -0.96
C ASP A 15 13.88 20.12 -1.52
N CYS A 16 13.32 21.15 -0.89
CA CYS A 16 12.06 21.80 -1.28
C CYS A 16 12.28 22.99 -2.23
N GLN A 17 12.63 22.73 -3.49
CA GLN A 17 12.62 23.76 -4.56
C GLN A 17 11.33 23.77 -5.40
N TRP A 18 10.27 23.07 -4.98
CA TRP A 18 9.08 22.81 -5.82
C TRP A 18 7.90 23.76 -5.63
N TRP A 19 8.13 25.02 -5.23
CA TRP A 19 7.01 25.95 -5.04
C TRP A 19 7.25 27.32 -5.66
N GLU A 20 6.61 27.57 -6.81
CA GLU A 20 6.20 28.90 -7.26
C GLU A 20 4.69 28.92 -7.51
N PRO A 21 3.94 29.90 -6.97
CA PRO A 21 2.49 29.94 -7.10
C PRO A 21 2.10 30.65 -8.39
N ASN A 22 1.62 29.94 -9.41
CA ASN A 22 0.94 30.57 -10.54
C ASN A 22 -0.24 29.75 -11.08
N GLY A 23 -1.45 30.28 -10.90
CA GLY A 23 -2.56 30.15 -11.86
C GLY A 23 -3.70 29.18 -11.49
N PRO A 24 -4.98 29.62 -11.54
CA PRO A 24 -6.12 28.75 -11.31
C PRO A 24 -6.41 27.94 -12.58
N GLY A 25 -5.84 26.75 -12.69
CA GLY A 25 -6.17 25.87 -13.82
C GLY A 25 -5.36 24.59 -13.84
N GLU A 26 -5.73 23.61 -13.01
CA GLU A 26 -5.74 22.15 -13.30
C GLU A 26 -5.95 21.35 -12.00
N ARG A 27 -7.20 21.24 -11.55
CA ARG A 27 -7.60 20.60 -10.26
C ARG A 27 -7.38 19.07 -10.17
N GLY A 28 -6.76 18.45 -11.16
CA GLY A 28 -6.56 16.99 -11.21
C GLY A 28 -5.16 16.53 -10.76
N GLY A 29 -4.11 17.30 -11.09
CA GLY A 29 -2.71 16.93 -10.80
C GLY A 29 -2.22 17.37 -9.42
N GLU A 30 -2.66 18.55 -8.96
CA GLU A 30 -2.20 19.16 -7.70
C GLU A 30 -2.50 18.30 -6.46
N CYS A 31 -3.63 17.57 -6.44
CA CYS A 31 -3.99 16.70 -5.32
C CYS A 31 -3.05 15.49 -5.16
N GLN A 32 -2.52 14.95 -6.27
CA GLN A 32 -1.70 13.73 -6.22
C GLN A 32 -0.29 14.04 -5.73
N GLU A 33 0.30 15.15 -6.18
CA GLU A 33 1.62 15.60 -5.72
C GLU A 33 1.59 16.06 -4.26
N HIS A 34 0.53 16.78 -3.84
CA HIS A 34 0.31 17.13 -2.43
C HIS A 34 0.16 15.89 -1.55
N PHE A 35 -0.56 14.87 -2.02
CA PHE A 35 -0.74 13.62 -1.27
C PHE A 35 0.57 12.82 -1.16
N GLN A 36 1.34 12.72 -2.25
CA GLN A 36 2.66 12.06 -2.25
C GLN A 36 3.67 12.79 -1.35
N PHE A 37 3.66 14.12 -1.38
CA PHE A 37 4.45 14.94 -0.47
C PHE A 37 4.03 14.67 0.99
N ALA A 38 2.74 14.78 1.29
CA ALA A 38 2.26 14.61 2.65
C ALA A 38 2.52 13.19 3.20
N THR A 39 2.36 12.14 2.37
CA THR A 39 2.71 10.76 2.76
C THR A 39 4.20 10.56 2.98
N ARG A 40 5.05 11.20 2.17
CA ARG A 40 6.51 11.12 2.34
C ARG A 40 6.99 11.72 3.65
N TYR A 41 6.41 12.86 4.05
CA TYR A 41 6.95 13.68 5.14
C TYR A 41 6.20 13.58 6.46
N ALA A 42 4.98 13.04 6.50
CA ALA A 42 4.26 12.84 7.76
C ALA A 42 5.01 11.90 8.72
N ASP A 43 5.78 10.96 8.18
CA ASP A 43 6.53 9.92 8.90
C ASP A 43 8.05 10.11 8.92
N ASP A 44 8.57 11.17 8.30
CA ASP A 44 10.01 11.36 8.20
C ASP A 44 10.57 12.03 9.47
N PRO A 45 11.34 11.30 10.32
CA PRO A 45 11.92 11.88 11.53
C PRO A 45 12.96 12.97 11.25
N ALA A 46 13.47 13.08 10.02
CA ALA A 46 14.38 14.15 9.62
C ALA A 46 13.65 15.47 9.31
N CYS A 47 12.32 15.46 9.18
CA CYS A 47 11.54 16.67 8.93
C CYS A 47 11.29 17.47 10.20
N GLU A 48 11.25 18.80 10.06
CA GLU A 48 10.84 19.68 11.15
C GLU A 48 9.41 19.34 11.63
N PRO A 49 9.13 19.39 12.94
CA PRO A 49 7.82 19.02 13.49
C PRO A 49 6.64 19.81 12.90
N VAL A 50 6.85 21.06 12.45
CA VAL A 50 5.81 21.85 11.79
C VAL A 50 5.48 21.30 10.40
N VAL A 51 6.48 20.83 9.65
CA VAL A 51 6.29 20.18 8.34
C VAL A 51 5.56 18.86 8.52
N GLN A 52 5.93 18.06 9.53
CA GLN A 52 5.22 16.82 9.86
C GLN A 52 3.76 17.09 10.25
N MET A 53 3.49 18.14 11.04
CA MET A 53 2.14 18.54 11.42
C MET A 53 1.30 18.97 10.21
N TRP A 54 1.85 19.81 9.34
CA TRP A 54 1.19 20.23 8.10
C TRP A 54 0.89 19.04 7.19
N ALA A 55 1.85 18.12 7.02
CA ALA A 55 1.66 16.91 6.23
C ALA A 55 0.56 16.01 6.82
N ALA A 56 0.58 15.77 8.13
CA ALA A 56 -0.44 14.98 8.82
C ALA A 56 -1.85 15.60 8.71
N GLN A 57 -1.97 16.93 8.84
CA GLN A 57 -3.25 17.63 8.66
C GLN A 57 -3.79 17.51 7.23
N ASN A 58 -2.92 17.56 6.22
CA ASN A 58 -3.36 17.39 4.83
C ASN A 58 -3.78 15.95 4.53
N LEU A 59 -3.06 14.95 5.05
CA LEU A 59 -3.48 13.54 4.95
C LEU A 59 -4.84 13.32 5.63
N LEU A 60 -5.05 13.93 6.79
CA LEU A 60 -6.32 13.87 7.50
C LEU A 60 -7.46 14.47 6.67
N LYS A 61 -7.28 15.68 6.12
CA LYS A 61 -8.27 16.33 5.26
C LYS A 61 -8.59 15.48 4.01
N ALA A 62 -7.57 14.89 3.39
CA ALA A 62 -7.76 14.01 2.22
C ALA A 62 -8.54 12.73 2.58
N ALA A 63 -8.25 12.12 3.73
CA ALA A 63 -8.97 10.95 4.22
C ALA A 63 -10.43 11.27 4.56
N GLU A 64 -10.68 12.41 5.23
CA GLU A 64 -12.05 12.88 5.54
C GLU A 64 -12.86 13.17 4.28
N PHE A 65 -12.23 13.78 3.26
CA PHE A 65 -12.86 14.00 1.96
C PHE A 65 -13.25 12.67 1.28
N ARG A 66 -12.31 11.72 1.21
CA ARG A 66 -12.56 10.39 0.62
C ARG A 66 -13.67 9.65 1.36
N LEU A 67 -13.66 9.67 2.70
CA LEU A 67 -14.72 9.10 3.52
C LEU A 67 -16.10 9.71 3.16
N GLN A 68 -16.17 11.02 2.96
CA GLN A 68 -17.41 11.69 2.57
C GLN A 68 -17.90 11.27 1.17
N GLU A 69 -16.99 11.06 0.21
CA GLU A 69 -17.35 10.54 -1.12
C GLU A 69 -17.86 9.10 -1.06
N GLU A 70 -17.20 8.24 -0.27
CA GLU A 70 -17.63 6.85 -0.08
C GLU A 70 -18.99 6.76 0.61
N GLN A 71 -19.26 7.60 1.61
CA GLN A 71 -20.57 7.68 2.26
C GLN A 71 -21.67 8.14 1.29
N LYS A 72 -21.39 9.10 0.40
CA LYS A 72 -22.32 9.51 -0.66
C LYS A 72 -22.59 8.39 -1.65
N SER A 73 -21.55 7.67 -2.06
CA SER A 73 -21.67 6.52 -2.96
C SER A 73 -22.53 5.41 -2.33
N LEU A 74 -22.27 5.07 -1.07
CA LEU A 74 -23.06 4.11 -0.30
C LEU A 74 -24.54 4.53 -0.21
N ALA A 75 -24.82 5.81 0.03
CA ALA A 75 -26.18 6.34 0.07
C ALA A 75 -26.89 6.22 -1.29
N LEU A 76 -26.18 6.48 -2.40
CA LEU A 76 -26.71 6.28 -3.75
C LEU A 76 -27.06 4.81 -4.00
N TYR A 77 -26.14 3.90 -3.68
CA TYR A 77 -26.38 2.46 -3.83
C TYR A 77 -27.58 2.00 -3.00
N TRP A 78 -27.71 2.50 -1.76
CA TRP A 78 -28.87 2.22 -0.92
C TRP A 78 -30.18 2.77 -1.52
N ASP A 79 -30.17 3.95 -2.13
CA ASP A 79 -31.37 4.48 -2.81
C ASP A 79 -31.74 3.64 -4.05
N LEU A 80 -30.75 3.19 -4.82
CA LEU A 80 -30.96 2.24 -5.92
C LEU A 80 -31.60 0.95 -5.40
N THR A 81 -31.11 0.40 -4.28
CA THR A 81 -31.69 -0.83 -3.71
C THR A 81 -33.18 -0.68 -3.39
N LYS A 82 -33.56 0.49 -2.86
CA LYS A 82 -34.95 0.78 -2.49
C LYS A 82 -35.86 0.99 -3.70
N ARG A 83 -35.38 1.67 -4.74
CA ARG A 83 -36.21 2.04 -5.90
C ARG A 83 -36.53 0.86 -6.81
N TYR A 84 -35.58 -0.04 -7.01
CA TYR A 84 -35.73 -1.13 -7.99
C TYR A 84 -36.34 -2.41 -7.41
N GLY A 85 -36.53 -2.49 -6.09
CA GLY A 85 -37.16 -3.63 -5.43
C GLY A 85 -36.28 -4.89 -5.44
N TYR A 86 -36.53 -5.79 -4.48
CA TYR A 86 -35.89 -7.10 -4.38
C TYR A 86 -36.59 -8.08 -5.31
N ASP A 87 -35.92 -8.52 -6.38
CA ASP A 87 -36.35 -9.64 -7.23
C ASP A 87 -35.44 -10.84 -6.96
N PRO A 88 -35.92 -11.88 -6.24
CA PRO A 88 -35.11 -13.04 -5.85
C PRO A 88 -34.72 -13.96 -7.03
N ASP A 89 -35.27 -13.76 -8.22
CA ASP A 89 -35.12 -14.69 -9.35
C ASP A 89 -34.26 -14.14 -10.50
N ALA A 90 -33.73 -12.91 -10.40
CA ALA A 90 -32.83 -12.33 -11.40
C ALA A 90 -31.39 -12.83 -11.24
N GLU A 91 -30.69 -13.18 -12.34
CA GLU A 91 -29.25 -13.48 -12.33
C GLU A 91 -28.40 -12.22 -12.13
N ASP A 92 -27.61 -12.13 -11.07
CA ASP A 92 -28.15 -11.53 -9.85
C ASP A 92 -27.47 -10.15 -9.67
N PRO A 93 -28.05 -9.07 -10.22
CA PRO A 93 -27.55 -7.72 -10.02
C PRO A 93 -27.50 -7.35 -8.52
N TRP A 94 -28.19 -8.13 -7.68
CA TRP A 94 -28.25 -7.99 -6.25
C TRP A 94 -27.01 -8.52 -5.56
N THR A 95 -26.52 -9.74 -5.83
CA THR A 95 -25.21 -10.18 -5.31
C THR A 95 -24.08 -9.25 -5.73
N TRP A 96 -24.13 -8.68 -6.94
CA TRP A 96 -23.17 -7.63 -7.32
C TRP A 96 -23.31 -6.38 -6.43
N LEU A 97 -24.53 -5.92 -6.19
CA LEU A 97 -24.81 -4.73 -5.39
C LEU A 97 -24.53 -4.92 -3.89
N GLU A 98 -24.88 -6.07 -3.33
CA GLU A 98 -24.55 -6.48 -1.96
C GLU A 98 -23.04 -6.57 -1.77
N ARG A 99 -22.31 -7.12 -2.75
CA ARG A 99 -20.84 -7.10 -2.75
C ARG A 99 -20.30 -5.67 -2.79
N GLN A 100 -20.83 -4.80 -3.64
CA GLN A 100 -20.42 -3.38 -3.66
C GLN A 100 -20.72 -2.68 -2.33
N LEU A 101 -21.88 -2.94 -1.70
CA LEU A 101 -22.21 -2.39 -0.38
C LEU A 101 -21.25 -2.91 0.70
N ALA A 102 -20.89 -4.19 0.67
CA ALA A 102 -19.94 -4.79 1.60
C ALA A 102 -18.53 -4.19 1.44
N GLU A 103 -18.00 -4.14 0.21
CA GLU A 103 -16.70 -3.54 -0.11
C GLU A 103 -16.62 -2.08 0.32
N ARG A 104 -17.67 -1.29 0.09
CA ARG A 104 -17.72 0.13 0.47
C ARG A 104 -17.80 0.31 1.99
N ARG A 105 -18.54 -0.54 2.71
CA ARG A 105 -18.58 -0.52 4.18
C ARG A 105 -17.22 -0.86 4.79
N GLU A 106 -16.54 -1.85 4.23
CA GLU A 106 -15.19 -2.21 4.65
C GLU A 106 -14.23 -1.05 4.43
N MET A 107 -14.25 -0.42 3.25
CA MET A 107 -13.41 0.75 2.97
C MET A 107 -13.72 1.94 3.88
N ILE A 108 -15.00 2.21 4.19
CA ILE A 108 -15.39 3.23 5.16
C ILE A 108 -14.78 2.93 6.54
N SER A 109 -14.86 1.69 7.01
CA SER A 109 -14.29 1.27 8.30
C SER A 109 -12.78 1.51 8.35
N VAL A 110 -12.05 1.15 7.29
CA VAL A 110 -10.59 1.37 7.18
C VAL A 110 -10.25 2.87 7.18
N LEU A 111 -11.04 3.69 6.48
CA LEU A 111 -10.85 5.14 6.45
C LEU A 111 -11.11 5.78 7.82
N GLU A 112 -12.16 5.36 8.53
CA GLU A 112 -12.47 5.85 9.88
C GLU A 112 -11.34 5.53 10.88
N GLU A 113 -10.79 4.32 10.83
CA GLU A 113 -9.64 3.93 11.66
C GLU A 113 -8.39 4.77 11.31
N SER A 114 -8.12 4.95 10.02
CA SER A 114 -7.01 5.76 9.53
C SER A 114 -7.13 7.23 9.96
N ILE A 115 -8.32 7.80 9.88
CA ILE A 115 -8.64 9.15 10.38
C ILE A 115 -8.40 9.23 11.89
N GLY A 116 -8.83 8.22 12.65
CA GLY A 116 -8.60 8.14 14.09
C GLY A 116 -7.10 8.14 14.45
N MET A 117 -6.29 7.38 13.72
CA MET A 117 -4.83 7.37 13.89
C MET A 117 -4.21 8.73 13.56
N ALA A 118 -4.59 9.34 12.42
CA ALA A 118 -4.10 10.65 12.01
C ALA A 118 -4.45 11.74 13.04
N LYS A 119 -5.67 11.74 13.59
CA LYS A 119 -6.09 12.67 14.66
C LYS A 119 -5.20 12.55 15.90
N ARG A 120 -5.04 11.33 16.44
CA ARG A 120 -4.16 11.09 17.61
C ARG A 120 -2.73 11.56 17.36
N ARG A 121 -2.22 11.38 16.14
CA ARG A 121 -0.90 11.84 15.74
C ARG A 121 -0.80 13.36 15.71
N THR A 122 -1.77 14.04 15.08
CA THR A 122 -1.78 15.51 15.05
C THR A 122 -1.87 16.11 16.45
N GLU A 123 -2.64 15.51 17.35
CA GLU A 123 -2.74 15.92 18.75
C GLU A 123 -1.41 15.74 19.50
N SER A 124 -0.71 14.63 19.25
CA SER A 124 0.60 14.36 19.85
C SER A 124 1.66 15.35 19.39
N ILE A 125 1.74 15.64 18.08
CA ILE A 125 2.67 16.63 17.54
C ILE A 125 2.33 18.04 18.07
N ALA A 126 1.04 18.40 18.13
CA ALA A 126 0.62 19.69 18.68
C ALA A 126 0.92 19.83 20.19
N TYR A 127 0.86 18.73 20.94
CA TYR A 127 1.32 18.72 22.34
C TYR A 127 2.83 18.97 22.43
N TYR A 128 3.64 18.25 21.65
CA TYR A 128 5.10 18.42 21.61
C TYR A 128 5.49 19.87 21.26
N LEU A 129 4.87 20.45 20.23
CA LEU A 129 5.11 21.83 19.82
C LEU A 129 4.77 22.83 20.93
N ARG A 130 3.70 22.61 21.70
CA ARG A 130 3.34 23.47 22.84
C ARG A 130 4.39 23.42 23.95
N VAL A 131 4.89 22.22 24.30
CA VAL A 131 5.96 22.05 25.28
C VAL A 131 7.24 22.75 24.82
N TYR A 132 7.60 22.56 23.55
CA TYR A 132 8.79 23.16 22.95
C TYR A 132 8.72 24.70 22.94
N ILE A 133 7.61 25.28 22.45
CA ILE A 133 7.39 26.73 22.44
C ILE A 133 7.45 27.30 23.86
N HIS A 134 6.84 26.63 24.83
CA HIS A 134 6.82 27.10 26.22
C HIS A 134 8.22 27.14 26.84
N ALA A 135 9.06 26.15 26.57
CA ALA A 135 10.44 26.13 27.05
C ALA A 135 11.27 27.26 26.44
N HIS A 136 11.13 27.52 25.13
CA HIS A 136 11.81 28.63 24.46
C HIS A 136 11.34 30.02 24.92
N GLN A 137 10.07 30.17 25.29
CA GLN A 137 9.53 31.45 25.76
C GLN A 137 9.93 31.79 27.20
N THR A 138 10.30 30.79 28.00
CA THR A 138 10.53 30.98 29.43
C THR A 138 12.00 31.01 29.83
N ASP A 139 12.94 30.89 28.87
CA ASP A 139 14.40 30.72 29.10
C ASP A 139 14.74 29.59 30.10
N ASN A 140 13.76 28.73 30.41
CA ASN A 140 13.90 27.65 31.36
C ASN A 140 14.10 26.35 30.60
N ALA A 141 15.00 25.51 31.11
CA ALA A 141 15.13 24.14 30.64
C ALA A 141 13.78 23.43 30.74
N VAL A 142 13.42 22.68 29.69
CA VAL A 142 12.24 21.81 29.70
C VAL A 142 12.34 20.92 30.94
N PRO A 143 11.31 20.86 31.81
CA PRO A 143 11.32 19.91 32.91
C PRO A 143 11.49 18.48 32.38
N GLN A 144 12.50 17.75 32.87
CA GLN A 144 12.88 16.41 32.36
C GLN A 144 11.70 15.42 32.28
N HIS A 145 10.70 15.55 33.15
CA HIS A 145 9.51 14.70 33.12
C HIS A 145 8.60 14.97 31.91
N LEU A 146 8.49 16.23 31.46
CA LEU A 146 7.72 16.59 30.27
C LEU A 146 8.44 16.18 28.99
N GLU A 147 9.77 16.27 28.98
CA GLU A 147 10.60 15.79 27.88
C GLU A 147 10.49 14.26 27.75
N ALA A 148 10.55 13.52 28.86
CA ALA A 148 10.38 12.07 28.87
C ALA A 148 8.95 11.62 28.48
N GLU A 149 7.92 12.38 28.85
CA GLU A 149 6.54 12.10 28.46
C GLU A 149 6.29 12.39 26.97
N ALA A 150 6.86 13.49 26.46
CA ALA A 150 6.87 13.84 25.05
C ALA A 150 7.63 12.81 24.20
N LEU A 151 8.81 12.36 24.66
CA LEU A 151 9.58 11.28 24.03
C LEU A 151 8.80 9.96 24.02
N LYS A 152 8.17 9.57 25.13
CA LYS A 152 7.32 8.37 25.16
C LYS A 152 6.12 8.45 24.21
N ALA A 153 5.51 9.62 24.06
CA ALA A 153 4.42 9.82 23.11
C ALA A 153 4.88 9.70 21.66
N VAL A 154 6.12 10.10 21.36
CA VAL A 154 6.74 9.92 20.03
C VAL A 154 7.25 8.49 19.81
N GLU A 155 7.88 7.88 20.81
CA GLU A 155 8.37 6.49 20.78
C GLU A 155 7.22 5.47 20.67
N GLY A 156 6.07 5.74 21.30
CA GLY A 156 4.87 4.91 21.14
C GLY A 156 4.26 4.94 19.73
N LEU A 157 4.64 5.92 18.90
CA LEU A 157 4.27 6.03 17.48
C LEU A 157 5.37 5.52 16.54
N ALA A 158 6.59 5.34 17.06
CA ALA A 158 7.74 4.83 16.36
C ALA A 158 8.05 3.42 16.89
N GLU A 159 7.24 2.42 16.52
CA GLU A 159 7.81 1.08 16.50
C GLU A 159 9.07 1.15 15.63
N PRO A 160 10.24 0.75 16.15
CA PRO A 160 11.47 0.83 15.39
C PRO A 160 11.30 -0.07 14.17
N LYS A 161 11.05 0.55 13.00
CA LYS A 161 11.11 -0.14 11.71
C LYS A 161 12.41 -0.91 11.73
N GLN A 162 12.27 -2.24 11.69
CA GLN A 162 13.39 -3.17 11.75
C GLN A 162 14.53 -2.63 10.88
N LYS A 163 15.73 -2.60 11.47
CA LYS A 163 16.98 -2.23 10.80
C LYS A 163 16.92 -2.71 9.36
N PRO A 164 17.09 -1.83 8.34
CA PRO A 164 16.77 -2.14 6.97
C PRO A 164 17.43 -3.46 6.59
N GLU A 165 16.58 -4.46 6.39
CA GLU A 165 16.95 -5.75 5.86
C GLU A 165 17.73 -5.49 4.57
N ALA A 166 18.80 -6.26 4.34
CA ALA A 166 19.68 -6.03 3.21
C ALA A 166 18.85 -5.83 1.94
N ILE A 167 19.07 -4.70 1.24
CA ILE A 167 18.29 -4.36 0.05
C ILE A 167 18.33 -5.55 -0.90
N PRO A 168 17.18 -6.11 -1.31
CA PRO A 168 17.18 -7.27 -2.17
C PRO A 168 17.89 -6.94 -3.49
N GLU A 169 18.67 -7.87 -4.01
CA GLU A 169 19.41 -7.65 -5.27
C GLU A 169 18.49 -7.66 -6.49
N HIS A 170 17.30 -8.26 -6.35
CA HIS A 170 16.35 -8.46 -7.43
C HIS A 170 14.92 -8.15 -6.98
N SER A 171 14.07 -7.77 -7.94
CA SER A 171 12.65 -7.55 -7.72
C SER A 171 11.82 -8.14 -8.84
N PHE A 172 10.60 -8.55 -8.52
CA PHE A 172 9.58 -8.74 -9.54
C PHE A 172 9.17 -7.39 -10.13
N CYS A 173 8.86 -7.40 -11.43
CA CYS A 173 8.46 -6.22 -12.19
C CYS A 173 7.47 -6.61 -13.29
N GLU A 174 6.70 -5.63 -13.74
CA GLU A 174 5.71 -5.78 -14.80
C GLU A 174 5.90 -4.75 -15.91
N SER A 175 5.44 -5.08 -17.11
CA SER A 175 5.40 -4.13 -18.21
C SER A 175 4.25 -3.12 -18.03
N VAL A 176 4.35 -1.95 -18.64
CA VAL A 176 3.27 -0.94 -18.62
C VAL A 176 1.94 -1.48 -19.17
N MET A 177 2.00 -2.49 -20.04
CA MET A 177 0.84 -3.13 -20.66
C MET A 177 0.48 -4.47 -19.99
N ALA A 178 0.99 -4.73 -18.77
CA ALA A 178 0.68 -5.97 -18.07
C ALA A 178 -0.81 -6.03 -17.69
N GLY A 179 -1.46 -7.13 -18.04
CA GLY A 179 -2.80 -7.48 -17.56
C GLY A 179 -2.74 -8.64 -16.56
N PRO A 180 -3.91 -9.10 -16.06
CA PRO A 180 -3.99 -10.15 -15.03
C PRO A 180 -3.30 -11.48 -15.40
N ASN A 181 -3.11 -11.74 -16.70
CA ASN A 181 -2.49 -12.96 -17.22
C ASN A 181 -1.06 -12.75 -17.74
N SER A 182 -0.50 -11.55 -17.58
CA SER A 182 0.88 -11.26 -17.98
C SER A 182 1.84 -11.90 -17.00
N ALA A 183 2.84 -12.61 -17.50
CA ALA A 183 3.86 -13.20 -16.66
C ALA A 183 4.69 -12.10 -15.97
N TRP A 184 5.04 -12.32 -14.70
CA TRP A 184 5.93 -11.42 -13.98
C TRP A 184 7.35 -11.51 -14.53
N HIS A 185 8.07 -10.41 -14.51
CA HIS A 185 9.48 -10.36 -14.90
C HIS A 185 10.34 -10.14 -13.66
N ILE A 186 11.63 -10.46 -13.76
CA ILE A 186 12.60 -10.21 -12.70
C ILE A 186 13.62 -9.23 -13.25
N ARG A 187 14.04 -8.24 -12.47
CA ARG A 187 15.16 -7.34 -12.80
C ARG A 187 16.12 -7.24 -11.62
N GLU A 188 17.34 -6.82 -11.92
CA GLU A 188 18.29 -6.38 -10.90
C GLU A 188 17.87 -5.01 -10.36
N LEU A 189 17.93 -4.88 -9.04
CA LEU A 189 17.82 -3.61 -8.36
C LEU A 189 19.17 -2.90 -8.35
N THR A 190 19.15 -1.60 -8.65
CA THR A 190 20.31 -0.72 -8.52
C THR A 190 20.34 -0.12 -7.11
N GLY A 191 21.28 0.77 -6.83
CA GLY A 191 21.28 1.56 -5.59
C GLY A 191 20.01 2.42 -5.40
N VAL A 192 19.18 2.57 -6.43
CA VAL A 192 17.88 3.26 -6.34
C VAL A 192 16.82 2.38 -5.66
N GLY A 193 17.00 1.06 -5.62
CA GLY A 193 16.05 0.12 -5.06
C GLY A 193 14.79 -0.08 -5.92
N ARG A 194 13.69 -0.52 -5.29
CA ARG A 194 12.40 -0.75 -5.95
C ARG A 194 11.76 0.57 -6.40
N LYS A 195 11.13 0.54 -7.57
CA LYS A 195 10.31 1.59 -8.19
C LYS A 195 8.88 1.07 -8.31
N LEU A 196 8.06 1.32 -7.29
CA LEU A 196 6.64 0.94 -7.30
C LEU A 196 5.79 1.77 -8.28
N GLY A 197 6.39 2.74 -8.97
CA GLY A 197 5.80 3.54 -10.03
C GLY A 197 6.85 4.34 -10.80
N GLY A 198 6.43 4.98 -11.90
CA GLY A 198 7.27 5.94 -12.63
C GLY A 198 8.32 5.35 -13.58
N GLY A 199 8.26 4.07 -13.91
CA GLY A 199 9.26 3.41 -14.76
C GLY A 199 10.36 2.76 -13.94
N ALA A 200 10.58 1.46 -14.15
CA ALA A 200 11.78 0.81 -13.65
C ALA A 200 13.03 1.36 -14.37
N ASP A 201 14.12 1.52 -13.63
CA ASP A 201 15.38 2.09 -14.12
C ASP A 201 16.25 1.08 -14.90
N THR A 202 16.01 -0.22 -14.71
CA THR A 202 16.68 -1.28 -15.46
C THR A 202 15.70 -2.13 -16.26
N LYS A 203 16.23 -2.81 -17.28
CA LYS A 203 15.46 -3.82 -18.02
C LYS A 203 15.31 -5.06 -17.15
N SER A 204 14.26 -5.83 -17.41
CA SER A 204 14.16 -7.19 -16.89
C SER A 204 15.30 -8.07 -17.41
N LEU A 205 15.57 -9.18 -16.72
CA LEU A 205 16.58 -10.18 -17.11
C LEU A 205 16.31 -10.73 -18.52
N CYS A 206 15.05 -10.86 -18.95
CA CYS A 206 14.73 -11.28 -20.31
C CYS A 206 14.91 -10.16 -21.37
N GLY A 207 15.31 -8.95 -20.96
CA GLY A 207 15.58 -7.79 -21.83
C GLY A 207 14.37 -6.89 -22.09
N LEU A 208 13.20 -7.22 -21.54
CA LEU A 208 11.98 -6.42 -21.72
C LEU A 208 12.04 -5.13 -20.88
N LYS A 209 11.54 -4.02 -21.44
CA LYS A 209 11.42 -2.73 -20.74
C LYS A 209 10.23 -2.79 -19.77
N MET A 210 10.45 -2.40 -18.52
CA MET A 210 9.48 -2.54 -17.43
C MET A 210 8.84 -1.20 -17.05
N GLY A 211 7.62 -1.27 -16.52
CA GLY A 211 6.87 -0.13 -16.03
C GLY A 211 7.09 0.14 -14.54
N TRP A 212 7.01 -0.88 -13.70
CA TRP A 212 7.18 -0.75 -12.25
C TRP A 212 7.57 -2.09 -11.62
N ASP A 213 8.07 -2.02 -10.39
CA ASP A 213 8.31 -3.18 -9.52
C ASP A 213 7.05 -3.56 -8.74
N LEU A 214 6.97 -4.83 -8.41
CA LEU A 214 5.97 -5.35 -7.49
C LEU A 214 6.56 -5.40 -6.08
N ASP A 215 5.78 -5.01 -5.08
CA ASP A 215 6.17 -5.12 -3.67
C ASP A 215 5.95 -6.55 -3.15
N VAL A 216 6.60 -7.50 -3.80
CA VAL A 216 6.46 -8.93 -3.54
C VAL A 216 7.85 -9.56 -3.47
N GLU A 217 8.09 -10.34 -2.42
CA GLU A 217 9.34 -11.08 -2.28
C GLU A 217 9.43 -12.22 -3.31
N ILE A 218 10.65 -12.41 -3.84
CA ILE A 218 10.95 -13.51 -4.76
C ILE A 218 11.11 -14.79 -3.95
N VAL A 219 10.02 -15.57 -3.86
CA VAL A 219 10.01 -16.94 -3.31
C VAL A 219 9.76 -17.95 -4.43
N GLU A 220 10.18 -19.20 -4.22
CA GLU A 220 10.12 -20.27 -5.22
C GLU A 220 8.71 -20.48 -5.79
N HIS A 221 7.68 -20.38 -4.95
CA HIS A 221 6.29 -20.47 -5.35
C HIS A 221 5.91 -19.42 -6.43
N HIS A 222 6.36 -18.17 -6.29
CA HIS A 222 6.06 -17.10 -7.23
C HIS A 222 6.80 -17.26 -8.57
N LEU A 223 7.93 -17.98 -8.60
CA LEU A 223 8.66 -18.24 -9.85
C LEU A 223 7.83 -19.06 -10.86
N GLY A 224 6.81 -19.80 -10.40
CA GLY A 224 5.86 -20.49 -11.29
C GLY A 224 5.02 -19.57 -12.18
N HIS A 225 4.83 -18.31 -11.77
CA HIS A 225 4.07 -17.29 -12.50
C HIS A 225 4.96 -16.32 -13.28
N ALA A 226 6.28 -16.43 -13.13
CA ALA A 226 7.23 -15.54 -13.76
C ALA A 226 7.64 -16.02 -15.16
N CYS A 227 8.14 -15.08 -15.96
CA CYS A 227 8.69 -15.32 -17.29
C CYS A 227 9.82 -16.36 -17.19
N LYS A 228 9.68 -17.49 -17.90
CA LYS A 228 10.64 -18.61 -17.88
C LYS A 228 12.09 -18.17 -18.11
N ARG A 229 12.32 -17.22 -19.04
CA ARG A 229 13.66 -16.67 -19.33
C ARG A 229 14.24 -15.86 -18.17
N CYS A 230 13.40 -15.11 -17.44
CA CYS A 230 13.83 -14.40 -16.24
C CYS A 230 14.18 -15.39 -15.12
N VAL A 231 13.36 -16.43 -14.92
CA VAL A 231 13.59 -17.46 -13.89
C VAL A 231 14.90 -18.21 -14.15
N GLU A 232 15.14 -18.63 -15.39
CA GLU A 232 16.36 -19.33 -15.78
C GLU A 232 17.61 -18.47 -15.50
N GLN A 233 17.58 -17.20 -15.93
CA GLN A 233 18.69 -16.28 -15.68
C GLN A 233 18.89 -15.99 -14.18
N PHE A 234 17.80 -15.78 -13.45
CA PHE A 234 17.84 -15.55 -12.00
C PHE A 234 18.48 -16.74 -11.27
N ARG A 235 18.11 -17.97 -11.63
CA ARG A 235 18.70 -19.20 -11.05
C ARG A 235 20.15 -19.44 -11.47
N SER A 236 20.53 -19.03 -12.69
CA SER A 236 21.89 -19.23 -13.22
C SER A 236 22.96 -18.32 -12.61
N ARG A 237 22.54 -17.24 -11.94
CA ARG A 237 23.47 -16.24 -11.43
C ARG A 237 24.01 -16.66 -10.07
N PRO A 238 25.34 -16.61 -9.86
CA PRO A 238 25.91 -16.86 -8.57
C PRO A 238 25.42 -15.78 -7.61
N ARG A 239 24.79 -16.21 -6.51
CA ARG A 239 24.34 -15.28 -5.46
C ARG A 239 25.57 -14.62 -4.84
N ALA A 240 25.50 -13.32 -4.55
CA ALA A 240 26.55 -12.72 -3.74
C ALA A 240 26.61 -13.48 -2.41
N CYS A 241 27.83 -13.81 -2.00
CA CYS A 241 28.12 -14.68 -0.86
C CYS A 241 27.38 -14.20 0.40
N GLY A 242 26.29 -14.89 0.79
CA GLY A 242 25.51 -14.57 1.98
C GLY A 242 23.99 -14.47 1.78
N SER A 243 23.48 -14.38 0.55
CA SER A 243 22.03 -14.38 0.29
C SER A 243 21.51 -15.81 0.10
N SER A 244 21.02 -16.43 1.18
CA SER A 244 20.21 -17.65 1.07
C SER A 244 18.74 -17.24 1.01
N TYR A 245 18.09 -17.37 -0.16
CA TYR A 245 16.63 -17.43 -0.19
C TYR A 245 16.19 -18.63 0.67
N PRO A 246 15.12 -18.51 1.46
CA PRO A 246 14.59 -19.63 2.20
C PRO A 246 14.26 -20.73 1.19
N GLU A 247 15.02 -21.82 1.22
CA GLU A 247 14.63 -23.05 0.55
C GLU A 247 13.36 -23.50 1.28
N THR A 248 12.19 -23.17 0.71
CA THR A 248 10.93 -23.71 1.19
C THR A 248 11.04 -25.21 0.97
N GLY A 249 11.34 -25.94 2.05
CA GLY A 249 11.53 -27.38 2.02
C GLY A 249 10.40 -28.02 1.25
N ALA A 250 10.73 -28.57 0.09
CA ALA A 250 9.81 -29.40 -0.67
C ALA A 250 9.48 -30.60 0.21
N GLY A 251 8.35 -30.51 0.93
CA GLY A 251 7.75 -31.61 1.65
C GLY A 251 7.42 -32.71 0.68
N GLY A 252 8.34 -33.66 0.51
CA GLY A 252 8.09 -34.94 -0.11
C GLY A 252 7.06 -35.70 0.72
N ALA A 253 5.80 -35.63 0.28
CA ALA A 253 4.79 -36.63 0.59
C ALA A 253 4.53 -37.43 -0.68
N GLU A 254 5.50 -38.26 -1.07
CA GLU A 254 5.23 -39.41 -1.92
C GLU A 254 4.46 -40.44 -1.06
N GLY A 255 3.13 -40.29 -1.05
CA GLY A 255 2.25 -41.33 -0.58
C GLY A 255 2.15 -42.43 -1.63
N GLU A 256 2.90 -43.51 -1.43
CA GLU A 256 2.64 -44.82 -2.02
C GLU A 256 1.18 -45.20 -1.76
N ASN A 257 0.31 -45.06 -2.77
CA ASN A 257 -1.02 -45.64 -2.73
C ASN A 257 -1.04 -46.90 -3.59
N ALA A 258 -1.10 -48.01 -2.86
CA ALA A 258 -1.14 -49.37 -3.32
C ALA A 258 -2.22 -49.61 -4.39
N GLU A 259 -1.82 -50.39 -5.39
CA GLU A 259 -2.70 -51.17 -6.24
C GLU A 259 -3.78 -51.87 -5.42
N LYS A 260 -5.04 -51.47 -5.62
CA LYS A 260 -6.18 -52.38 -5.43
C LYS A 260 -6.96 -52.48 -6.73
N ALA A 261 -6.68 -53.57 -7.44
CA ALA A 261 -7.52 -54.13 -8.46
C ALA A 261 -8.95 -54.30 -7.92
N LEU A 262 -9.92 -53.62 -8.54
CA LEU A 262 -11.33 -54.03 -8.49
C LEU A 262 -11.79 -54.37 -9.90
N THR A 263 -11.73 -55.65 -10.20
CA THR A 263 -12.39 -56.31 -11.33
C THR A 263 -13.91 -56.39 -11.11
N THR A 264 -14.65 -56.40 -12.23
CA THR A 264 -16.07 -56.79 -12.42
C THR A 264 -17.11 -55.71 -12.11
N LYS A 265 -18.17 -55.46 -12.89
CA LYS A 265 -18.82 -56.04 -14.08
C LYS A 265 -19.82 -54.99 -14.63
N PRO A 266 -20.18 -54.98 -15.93
CA PRO A 266 -21.22 -54.10 -16.46
C PRO A 266 -22.61 -54.68 -16.17
N LYS A 267 -23.56 -53.85 -15.69
CA LYS A 267 -24.96 -54.25 -15.48
C LYS A 267 -25.89 -53.45 -16.39
N SER A 268 -26.19 -54.10 -17.51
CA SER A 268 -27.46 -54.17 -18.26
C SER A 268 -28.49 -53.03 -18.17
N GLU A 269 -28.79 -52.52 -19.36
CA GLU A 269 -30.10 -52.05 -19.85
C GLU A 269 -31.34 -52.68 -19.18
N HIS A 270 -32.30 -51.83 -18.85
CA HIS A 270 -33.76 -52.05 -18.93
C HIS A 270 -34.43 -50.73 -18.52
N ARG A 271 -35.54 -50.25 -19.07
CA ARG A 271 -36.40 -50.58 -20.20
C ARG A 271 -37.38 -49.39 -20.24
N ARG A 272 -37.67 -48.84 -21.42
CA ARG A 272 -38.82 -47.94 -21.60
C ARG A 272 -40.09 -48.75 -21.32
N ASN A 273 -41.09 -48.13 -20.70
CA ASN A 273 -42.48 -48.51 -20.94
C ASN A 273 -43.34 -47.26 -21.07
N SER A 274 -44.22 -47.40 -22.05
CA SER A 274 -45.36 -46.58 -22.46
C SER A 274 -46.35 -46.28 -21.35
#